data_AF-A0AAD3NM28-F1
#
_entry.id   AF-A0AAD3NM28-F1
#
_cell.length_a   1.000
_cell.length_b   1.000
_cell.length_c   1.000
_cell.angle_alpha   90.00
_cell.angle_beta   90.00
_cell.angle_gamma   90.00
#
_symmetry.space_group_name_H-M   'P 1'
#
loop_
_entity.id
_entity.type
_entity.pdbx_description
1 polymer ?
#
loop_
_entity_poly.entity_id
_entity_poly.type
_entity_poly.pdbx_seq_one_letter_code
_entity_poly.pdbx_strand_id
1 'polypeptide(L)'
;MAGRALFSLVAALCILNIAFAGNTNAPKITDILADRDVQEALGTAWKESFLQNPNSYQVRGGWIYADSNYPDAHKYIVVQYASKDRSPQGADGDIDLDNPEKDVVLSSDDYKLVADFHTHPFAGKAQQRADSDDIKRAYERGVPGIVVSCSGVFYYGPERRASMDGPTGYPQSSGEAYDGQKDVKFDDNKYIAQGQCNP
;
A
#
# COMPACT_ATOMS: atom_id res chain seq x y z
N MET A 1 -17.05 6.88 75.37
CA MET A 1 -15.94 7.20 74.45
C MET A 1 -16.14 6.35 73.19
N ALA A 2 -16.66 6.96 72.12
CA ALA A 2 -17.03 6.25 70.90
C ALA A 2 -15.86 6.30 69.90
N GLY A 3 -15.30 5.14 69.57
CA GLY A 3 -14.22 5.00 68.60
C GLY A 3 -14.73 5.13 67.16
N ARG A 4 -14.14 6.04 66.40
CA ARG A 4 -14.35 6.18 64.95
C ARG A 4 -13.39 5.23 64.23
N ALA A 5 -13.94 4.25 63.51
CA ALA A 5 -13.19 3.44 62.56
C ALA A 5 -13.06 4.21 61.23
N LEU A 6 -11.83 4.48 60.81
CA LEU A 6 -11.50 5.03 59.50
C LEU A 6 -11.41 3.86 58.50
N PHE A 7 -12.35 3.76 57.56
CA PHE A 7 -12.24 2.84 56.43
C PHE A 7 -11.51 3.56 55.29
N SER A 8 -10.26 3.19 55.03
CA SER A 8 -9.54 3.58 53.81
C SER A 8 -9.98 2.67 52.66
N LEU A 9 -10.73 3.23 51.72
CA LEU A 9 -11.06 2.58 50.45
C LEU A 9 -9.87 2.77 49.50
N VAL A 10 -9.00 1.76 49.39
CA VAL A 10 -7.96 1.72 48.36
C VAL A 10 -8.62 1.19 47.09
N ALA A 11 -8.94 2.08 46.16
CA ALA A 11 -9.35 1.68 44.81
C ALA A 11 -8.12 1.10 44.10
N ALA A 12 -8.08 -0.23 43.98
CA ALA A 12 -7.10 -0.92 43.16
C ALA A 12 -7.37 -0.58 41.69
N LEU A 13 -6.55 0.33 41.14
CA LEU A 13 -6.50 0.59 39.72
C LEU A 13 -5.90 -0.65 39.04
N CYS A 14 -6.74 -1.59 38.64
CA CYS A 14 -6.34 -2.70 37.77
C CYS A 14 -5.98 -2.09 36.41
N ILE A 15 -4.71 -1.76 36.22
CA ILE A 15 -4.13 -1.53 34.91
C ILE A 15 -4.19 -2.90 34.22
N LEU A 16 -5.22 -3.11 33.39
CA LEU A 16 -5.22 -4.22 32.46
C LEU A 16 -4.03 -4.02 31.53
N ASN A 17 -2.96 -4.77 31.76
CA ASN A 17 -1.97 -5.05 30.74
C ASN A 17 -2.65 -5.95 29.70
N ILE A 18 -3.41 -5.34 28.79
CA ILE A 18 -3.78 -6.00 27.56
C ILE A 18 -2.47 -6.16 26.80
N ALA A 19 -1.87 -7.34 26.90
CA ALA A 19 -0.84 -7.73 25.96
C ALA A 19 -1.50 -7.65 24.58
N PHE A 20 -1.15 -6.64 23.80
CA PHE A 20 -1.51 -6.57 22.39
C PHE A 20 -0.90 -7.80 21.73
N ALA A 21 -1.70 -8.85 21.57
CA ALA A 21 -1.44 -9.83 20.53
C ALA A 21 -1.34 -9.01 19.23
N GLY A 22 -0.22 -9.15 18.52
CA GLY A 22 0.10 -8.36 17.34
C GLY A 22 -1.11 -8.10 16.45
N ASN A 23 -1.27 -6.85 15.98
CA ASN A 23 -2.41 -6.51 15.14
C ASN A 23 -2.23 -7.20 13.77
N THR A 24 -2.83 -8.37 13.63
CA THR A 24 -2.82 -9.18 12.39
C THR A 24 -3.89 -8.73 11.40
N ASN A 25 -4.60 -7.64 11.69
CA ASN A 25 -5.72 -7.15 10.88
C ASN A 25 -5.26 -6.15 9.81
N ALA A 26 -4.13 -6.42 9.15
CA ALA A 26 -3.76 -5.65 7.98
C ALA A 26 -4.90 -5.70 6.94
N PRO A 27 -5.24 -4.57 6.29
CA PRO A 27 -6.24 -4.53 5.24
C PRO A 27 -5.93 -5.55 4.15
N LYS A 28 -6.96 -6.24 3.65
CA LYS A 28 -6.82 -7.03 2.44
C LYS A 28 -6.66 -6.12 1.24
N ILE A 29 -6.04 -6.61 0.18
CA ILE A 29 -5.93 -5.87 -1.08
C ILE A 29 -7.29 -5.43 -1.64
N THR A 30 -8.36 -6.20 -1.40
CA THR A 30 -9.72 -5.82 -1.77
C THR A 30 -10.25 -4.63 -0.95
N ASP A 31 -9.87 -4.53 0.33
CA ASP A 31 -10.24 -3.39 1.18
C ASP A 31 -9.48 -2.14 0.73
N ILE A 32 -8.19 -2.28 0.45
CA ILE A 32 -7.31 -1.22 -0.08
C ILE A 32 -7.86 -0.70 -1.41
N LEU A 33 -8.19 -1.59 -2.35
CA LEU A 33 -8.72 -1.20 -3.66
C LEU A 33 -10.14 -0.64 -3.59
N ALA A 34 -10.91 -0.92 -2.54
CA ALA A 34 -12.22 -0.32 -2.33
C ALA A 34 -12.15 1.10 -1.73
N ASP A 35 -10.99 1.50 -1.19
CA ASP A 35 -10.78 2.81 -0.59
C ASP A 35 -10.78 3.93 -1.63
N ARG A 36 -11.50 5.01 -1.32
CA ARG A 36 -11.67 6.13 -2.26
C ARG A 36 -10.36 6.86 -2.52
N ASP A 37 -9.57 7.13 -1.48
CA ASP A 37 -8.33 7.91 -1.60
C ASP A 37 -7.27 7.12 -2.36
N VAL A 38 -7.24 5.79 -2.17
CA VAL A 38 -6.45 4.87 -3.01
C VAL A 38 -6.87 4.98 -4.46
N GLN A 39 -8.15 4.82 -4.79
CA GLN A 39 -8.57 4.85 -6.18
C GLN A 39 -8.34 6.23 -6.86
N GLU A 40 -8.52 7.34 -6.13
CA GLU A 40 -8.18 8.69 -6.62
C GLU A 40 -6.67 8.82 -6.88
N ALA A 41 -5.82 8.25 -6.02
CA ALA A 41 -4.38 8.25 -6.21
C ALA A 41 -3.94 7.39 -7.41
N LEU A 42 -4.53 6.20 -7.61
CA LEU A 42 -4.28 5.36 -8.78
C LEU A 42 -4.65 6.11 -10.08
N GLY A 43 -5.79 6.79 -10.11
CA GLY A 43 -6.21 7.59 -11.26
C GLY A 43 -5.32 8.80 -11.51
N THR A 44 -4.84 9.46 -10.45
CA THR A 44 -3.90 10.59 -10.54
C THR A 44 -2.55 10.13 -11.08
N ALA A 45 -1.98 9.05 -10.53
CA ALA A 45 -0.75 8.45 -11.02
C ALA A 45 -0.85 8.10 -12.51
N TRP A 46 -1.96 7.47 -12.91
CA TRP A 46 -2.21 7.13 -14.31
C TRP A 46 -2.22 8.36 -15.21
N LYS A 47 -2.94 9.41 -14.82
CA LYS A 47 -2.99 10.66 -15.59
C LYS A 47 -1.61 11.31 -15.70
N GLU A 48 -0.84 11.33 -14.61
CA GLU A 48 0.50 11.93 -14.55
C GLU A 48 1.58 11.10 -15.22
N SER A 49 1.26 9.86 -15.61
CA SER A 49 2.14 9.03 -16.43
C SER A 49 2.23 9.50 -17.89
N PHE A 50 1.29 10.31 -18.37
CA PHE A 50 1.31 10.83 -19.73
C PHE A 50 1.83 12.26 -19.75
N LEU A 51 3.01 12.46 -20.37
CA LEU A 51 3.63 13.78 -20.49
C LEU A 51 3.01 14.56 -21.66
N GLN A 52 3.29 15.86 -21.72
CA GLN A 52 2.74 16.74 -22.77
C GLN A 52 3.17 16.37 -24.19
N ASN A 53 4.25 15.60 -24.34
CA ASN A 53 4.76 15.14 -25.63
C ASN A 53 4.08 13.82 -26.03
N PRO A 54 3.51 13.71 -27.24
CA PRO A 54 2.99 12.44 -27.77
C PRO A 54 4.09 11.37 -27.73
N ASN A 55 3.76 10.16 -27.30
CA ASN A 55 4.70 9.04 -27.04
C ASN A 55 5.70 9.24 -25.88
N SER A 56 5.49 10.21 -24.99
CA SER A 56 6.32 10.38 -23.79
C SER A 56 5.52 10.02 -22.55
N TYR A 57 5.97 8.99 -21.85
CA TYR A 57 5.33 8.49 -20.64
C TYR A 57 6.36 8.18 -19.54
N GLN A 58 5.89 8.11 -18.31
CA GLN A 58 6.69 7.78 -17.13
C GLN A 58 5.89 6.90 -16.17
N VAL A 59 6.54 5.89 -15.58
CA VAL A 59 5.94 5.13 -14.49
C VAL A 59 5.74 6.06 -13.29
N ARG A 60 4.54 6.05 -12.74
CA ARG A 60 4.14 6.78 -11.52
C ARG A 60 3.68 5.77 -10.50
N GLY A 61 3.81 6.09 -9.22
CA GLY A 61 3.48 5.14 -8.18
C GLY A 61 3.89 5.62 -6.81
N GLY A 62 3.85 4.70 -5.86
CA GLY A 62 4.20 4.96 -4.49
C GLY A 62 3.74 3.85 -3.56
N TRP A 63 3.38 4.25 -2.35
CA TRP A 63 3.12 3.39 -1.22
C TRP A 63 1.80 3.74 -0.56
N ILE A 64 1.15 2.72 0.01
CA ILE A 64 -0.11 2.83 0.71
C ILE A 64 0.11 2.38 2.15
N TYR A 65 -0.20 3.24 3.10
CA TYR A 65 -0.04 3.00 4.52
C TYR A 65 -1.39 2.90 5.21
N ALA A 66 -1.48 2.09 6.27
CA ALA A 66 -2.65 2.04 7.14
C ALA A 66 -2.25 2.23 8.61
N ASP A 67 -3.10 2.88 9.39
CA ASP A 67 -2.89 3.10 10.83
C ASP A 67 -3.06 1.79 11.62
N SER A 68 -1.98 1.32 12.23
CA SER A 68 -1.91 0.08 13.02
C SER A 68 -2.56 0.16 14.39
N ASN A 69 -2.89 1.37 14.89
CA ASN A 69 -3.55 1.54 16.19
C ASN A 69 -5.01 1.09 16.16
N TYR A 70 -5.61 0.98 14.98
CA TYR A 70 -7.02 0.66 14.81
C TYR A 70 -7.20 -0.78 14.33
N PRO A 71 -8.15 -1.55 14.91
CA PRO A 71 -8.48 -2.88 14.42
C PRO A 71 -9.12 -2.85 13.03
N ASP A 72 -9.67 -1.70 12.63
CA ASP A 72 -10.21 -1.40 11.31
C ASP A 72 -9.27 -0.49 10.49
N ALA A 73 -7.99 -0.82 10.46
CA ALA A 73 -6.91 -0.09 9.77
C ALA A 73 -7.26 0.32 8.32
N HIS A 74 -8.13 -0.43 7.64
CA HIS A 74 -8.60 -0.11 6.27
C HIS A 74 -9.34 1.23 6.16
N LYS A 75 -9.83 1.81 7.27
CA LYS A 75 -10.48 3.13 7.26
C LYS A 75 -9.51 4.30 7.39
N TYR A 76 -8.25 4.01 7.71
CA TYR A 76 -7.21 4.99 8.00
C TYR A 76 -6.04 4.77 7.06
N ILE A 77 -6.33 4.89 5.76
CA ILE A 77 -5.35 4.72 4.69
C ILE A 77 -4.76 6.08 4.31
N VAL A 78 -3.46 6.10 4.06
CA VAL A 78 -2.76 7.23 3.46
C VAL A 78 -1.97 6.74 2.25
N VAL A 79 -2.06 7.48 1.15
CA VAL A 79 -1.26 7.23 -0.05
C VAL A 79 -0.11 8.23 -0.13
N GLN A 80 1.06 7.74 -0.48
CA GLN A 80 2.26 8.55 -0.64
C GLN A 80 2.96 8.20 -1.95
N TYR A 81 3.18 9.21 -2.79
CA TYR A 81 3.91 9.05 -4.05
C TYR A 81 5.42 8.96 -3.81
N ALA A 82 6.12 8.14 -4.61
CA ALA A 82 7.57 8.05 -4.54
C ALA A 82 8.22 9.37 -5.00
N SER A 83 9.29 9.78 -4.32
CA SER A 83 9.83 11.15 -4.47
C SER A 83 10.64 11.40 -5.75
N LYS A 84 11.09 10.37 -6.50
CA LYS A 84 11.91 10.56 -7.71
C LYS A 84 11.73 9.52 -8.83
N ASP A 85 11.29 10.05 -9.97
CA ASP A 85 11.71 9.69 -11.34
C ASP A 85 13.22 9.49 -11.43
N ARG A 86 13.69 8.35 -11.96
CA ARG A 86 15.11 8.18 -12.33
C ARG A 86 15.38 8.28 -13.83
N SER A 87 14.38 8.47 -14.69
CA SER A 87 14.61 8.59 -16.13
C SER A 87 14.54 10.04 -16.64
N PRO A 88 15.38 10.39 -17.64
CA PRO A 88 15.10 11.52 -18.51
C PRO A 88 13.69 11.38 -19.11
N GLN A 89 12.95 12.49 -19.25
CA GLN A 89 11.65 12.51 -19.93
C GLN A 89 11.72 11.74 -21.27
N GLY A 90 10.85 10.75 -21.45
CA GLY A 90 10.79 9.95 -22.68
C GLY A 90 11.69 8.70 -22.74
N ALA A 91 12.40 8.35 -21.66
CA ALA A 91 12.95 7.00 -21.49
C ALA A 91 12.04 6.19 -20.57
N ASP A 92 11.81 4.91 -20.90
CA ASP A 92 11.13 3.92 -20.06
C ASP A 92 11.71 3.98 -18.64
N GLY A 93 11.02 4.73 -17.79
CA GLY A 93 11.54 5.12 -16.49
C GLY A 93 10.98 4.25 -15.42
N ASP A 94 11.85 3.51 -14.75
CA ASP A 94 11.48 2.76 -13.56
C ASP A 94 11.31 3.71 -12.37
N ILE A 95 10.36 3.37 -11.51
CA ILE A 95 10.16 3.98 -10.20
C ILE A 95 10.92 3.19 -9.13
N ASP A 96 11.59 3.88 -8.22
CA ASP A 96 12.26 3.24 -7.08
C ASP A 96 11.27 3.08 -5.93
N LEU A 97 10.79 1.85 -5.73
CA LEU A 97 9.88 1.49 -4.64
C LEU A 97 10.61 0.79 -3.48
N ASP A 98 11.94 0.69 -3.49
CA ASP A 98 12.67 -0.15 -2.52
C ASP A 98 12.81 0.51 -1.14
N ASN A 99 12.62 1.83 -1.03
CA ASN A 99 12.92 2.58 0.20
C ASN A 99 11.74 3.45 0.69
N PRO A 100 10.58 2.86 1.03
CA PRO A 100 9.38 3.59 1.46
C PRO A 100 9.66 4.58 2.60
N GLU A 101 10.42 4.15 3.60
CA GLU A 101 10.74 4.89 4.83
C GLU A 101 11.43 6.25 4.63
N LYS A 102 12.18 6.41 3.52
CA LYS A 102 12.92 7.66 3.26
C LYS A 102 12.02 8.81 2.84
N ASP A 103 10.85 8.47 2.30
CA ASP A 103 9.90 9.43 1.76
C ASP A 103 8.71 9.64 2.71
N VAL A 104 8.63 8.89 3.83
CA VAL A 104 7.47 8.93 4.72
C VAL A 104 7.28 10.30 5.36
N VAL A 105 6.25 11.01 4.90
CA VAL A 105 5.79 12.27 5.49
C VAL A 105 5.04 12.03 6.82
N LEU A 106 4.57 10.79 7.03
CA LEU A 106 3.88 10.37 8.25
C LEU A 106 4.91 10.15 9.36
N SER A 107 5.13 11.17 10.19
CA SER A 107 6.09 11.14 11.30
C SER A 107 5.72 10.19 12.46
N SER A 108 4.75 9.29 12.27
CA SER A 108 4.25 8.40 13.30
C SER A 108 4.58 6.95 12.95
N ASP A 109 5.17 6.24 13.91
CA ASP A 109 5.41 4.79 13.84
C ASP A 109 4.10 3.98 13.69
N ASP A 110 2.95 4.62 13.85
CA ASP A 110 1.63 4.01 13.79
C ASP A 110 1.21 3.61 12.38
N TYR A 111 1.73 4.26 11.34
CA TYR A 111 1.38 3.91 9.96
C TYR A 111 2.31 2.83 9.44
N LYS A 112 1.73 1.77 8.87
CA LYS A 112 2.48 0.64 8.31
C LYS A 112 2.17 0.50 6.83
N LEU A 113 3.19 0.21 6.04
CA LEU A 113 3.07 -0.07 4.62
C LEU A 113 2.23 -1.32 4.41
N VAL A 114 1.11 -1.19 3.69
CA VAL A 114 0.18 -2.29 3.43
C VAL A 114 0.07 -2.65 1.95
N ALA A 115 0.51 -1.77 1.04
CA ALA A 115 0.67 -2.07 -0.38
C ALA A 115 1.65 -1.10 -1.05
N ASP A 116 2.21 -1.51 -2.18
CA ASP A 116 2.82 -0.59 -3.15
C ASP A 116 1.97 -0.51 -4.43
N PHE A 117 2.17 0.53 -5.23
CA PHE A 117 1.50 0.65 -6.52
C PHE A 117 2.37 1.37 -7.54
N HIS A 118 2.16 1.05 -8.81
CA HIS A 118 2.72 1.80 -9.93
C HIS A 118 1.91 1.67 -11.22
N THR A 119 2.27 2.44 -12.23
CA THR A 119 1.58 2.48 -13.53
C THR A 119 2.42 1.85 -14.64
N HIS A 120 1.75 1.18 -15.58
CA HIS A 120 2.33 0.76 -16.85
C HIS A 120 1.65 1.53 -18.00
N PRO A 121 2.13 2.74 -18.32
CA PRO A 121 1.50 3.60 -19.33
C PRO A 121 1.71 3.15 -20.77
N PHE A 122 2.69 2.28 -21.04
CA PHE A 122 2.92 1.78 -22.39
C PHE A 122 1.87 0.75 -22.83
N ALA A 123 1.25 1.00 -23.98
CA ALA A 123 0.17 0.18 -24.54
C ALA A 123 0.61 -1.21 -25.08
N GLY A 124 1.92 -1.51 -25.08
CA GLY A 124 2.43 -2.80 -25.50
C GLY A 124 1.91 -3.92 -24.60
N LYS A 125 1.39 -5.01 -25.21
CA LYS A 125 0.73 -6.12 -24.49
C LYS A 125 1.55 -6.71 -23.33
N ALA A 126 2.87 -6.71 -23.44
CA ALA A 126 3.77 -7.24 -22.41
C ALA A 126 3.79 -6.41 -21.12
N GLN A 127 3.44 -5.12 -21.19
CA GLN A 127 3.43 -4.20 -20.06
C GLN A 127 2.00 -3.89 -19.58
N GLN A 128 0.98 -4.64 -20.01
CA GLN A 128 -0.39 -4.38 -19.56
C GLN A 128 -0.72 -4.96 -18.17
N ARG A 129 0.22 -5.69 -17.59
CA ARG A 129 0.08 -6.46 -16.33
C ARG A 129 1.38 -6.37 -15.55
N ALA A 130 1.35 -6.79 -14.29
CA ALA A 130 2.57 -6.99 -13.51
C ALA A 130 3.46 -8.03 -14.20
N ASP A 131 4.76 -7.77 -14.26
CA ASP A 131 5.72 -8.75 -14.78
C ASP A 131 6.12 -9.78 -13.71
N SER A 132 6.97 -10.75 -14.07
CA SER A 132 7.39 -11.78 -13.11
C SER A 132 8.25 -11.23 -11.97
N ASP A 133 8.99 -10.15 -12.22
CA ASP A 133 9.86 -9.53 -11.23
C ASP A 133 9.03 -8.71 -10.24
N ASP A 134 7.99 -8.02 -10.69
CA ASP A 134 6.98 -7.36 -9.84
C ASP A 134 6.36 -8.35 -8.84
N ILE A 135 5.86 -9.48 -9.37
CA ILE A 135 5.19 -10.51 -8.57
C ILE A 135 6.17 -11.07 -7.53
N LYS A 136 7.38 -11.45 -7.97
CA LYS A 136 8.41 -12.00 -7.07
C LYS A 136 8.79 -10.99 -5.98
N ARG A 137 9.00 -9.71 -6.35
CA ARG A 137 9.35 -8.64 -5.42
C ARG A 137 8.24 -8.38 -4.40
N ALA A 138 6.96 -8.43 -4.79
CA ALA A 138 5.86 -8.27 -3.84
C ALA A 138 5.87 -9.36 -2.75
N TYR A 139 6.15 -10.62 -3.12
CA TYR A 139 6.34 -11.70 -2.15
C TYR A 139 7.61 -11.55 -1.31
N GLU A 140 8.70 -11.03 -1.85
CA GLU A 140 9.92 -10.74 -1.07
C GLU A 140 9.69 -9.59 -0.07
N ARG A 141 8.93 -8.57 -0.50
CA ARG A 141 8.56 -7.37 0.26
C ARG A 141 7.46 -7.64 1.28
N GLY A 142 6.62 -8.64 1.06
CA GLY A 142 5.59 -9.04 2.00
C GLY A 142 4.37 -8.15 2.10
N VAL A 143 4.10 -7.38 1.04
CA VAL A 143 2.88 -6.59 0.87
C VAL A 143 2.36 -6.77 -0.55
N PRO A 144 1.04 -6.68 -0.78
CA PRO A 144 0.49 -6.68 -2.14
C PRO A 144 1.05 -5.51 -2.96
N GLY A 145 1.17 -5.74 -4.26
CA GLY A 145 1.44 -4.71 -5.25
C GLY A 145 0.24 -4.46 -6.16
N ILE A 146 0.13 -3.24 -6.67
CA ILE A 146 -0.94 -2.81 -7.58
C ILE A 146 -0.31 -2.23 -8.86
N VAL A 147 -0.75 -2.71 -10.01
CA VAL A 147 -0.40 -2.15 -11.33
C VAL A 147 -1.61 -1.53 -11.98
N VAL A 148 -1.46 -0.27 -12.41
CA VAL A 148 -2.46 0.43 -13.21
C VAL A 148 -2.00 0.46 -14.66
N SER A 149 -2.80 -0.07 -15.57
CA SER A 149 -2.48 -0.11 -16.99
C SER A 149 -3.67 0.24 -17.86
N CYS A 150 -3.42 0.26 -19.17
CA CYS A 150 -4.45 0.37 -20.18
C CYS A 150 -5.44 -0.79 -20.24
N SER A 151 -5.18 -1.88 -19.54
CA SER A 151 -6.09 -3.02 -19.46
C SER A 151 -6.90 -3.02 -18.17
N GLY A 152 -6.64 -2.08 -17.26
CA GLY A 152 -7.33 -1.92 -15.97
C GLY A 152 -6.36 -1.86 -14.80
N VAL A 153 -6.89 -2.13 -13.60
CA VAL A 153 -6.11 -2.28 -12.37
C VAL A 153 -5.88 -3.76 -12.13
N PHE A 154 -4.66 -4.12 -11.79
CA PHE A 154 -4.26 -5.46 -11.42
C PHE A 154 -3.62 -5.43 -10.03
N TYR A 155 -3.81 -6.49 -9.25
CA TYR A 155 -3.08 -6.68 -8.01
C TYR A 155 -2.37 -8.02 -7.99
N TYR A 156 -1.27 -8.10 -7.26
CA TYR A 156 -0.39 -9.26 -7.18
C TYR A 156 0.33 -9.33 -5.82
N GLY A 157 1.07 -10.41 -5.59
CA GLY A 157 1.74 -10.64 -4.31
C GLY A 157 0.81 -11.24 -3.25
N PRO A 158 1.17 -11.14 -1.95
CA PRO A 158 0.34 -11.65 -0.86
C PRO A 158 -0.99 -10.91 -0.75
N GLU A 159 -2.04 -11.54 -0.20
CA GLU A 159 -3.37 -10.91 -0.08
C GLU A 159 -3.35 -9.65 0.81
N ARG A 160 -2.39 -9.59 1.74
CA ARG A 160 -2.18 -8.52 2.71
C ARG A 160 -0.79 -8.61 3.35
N ARG A 161 -0.39 -7.56 4.07
CA ARG A 161 0.73 -7.61 5.01
C ARG A 161 0.45 -8.63 6.13
N ALA A 162 1.38 -9.53 6.45
CA ALA A 162 1.15 -10.59 7.44
C ALA A 162 0.95 -10.09 8.89
N SER A 163 1.60 -8.99 9.27
CA SER A 163 1.46 -8.36 10.59
C SER A 163 1.61 -6.85 10.49
N MET A 164 0.78 -6.10 11.22
CA MET A 164 0.94 -4.65 11.39
C MET A 164 1.97 -4.30 12.47
N ASP A 165 2.59 -5.29 13.11
CA ASP A 165 3.75 -5.06 13.96
C ASP A 165 5.01 -4.84 13.10
N GLY A 166 6.03 -4.22 13.71
CA GLY A 166 7.34 -4.03 13.09
C GLY A 166 7.49 -2.69 12.35
N PRO A 167 8.35 -2.61 11.33
CA PRO A 167 8.74 -1.34 10.72
C PRO A 167 7.60 -0.70 9.93
N THR A 168 7.63 0.63 9.83
CA THR A 168 6.73 1.42 8.97
C THR A 168 6.82 1.02 7.50
N GLY A 169 8.02 0.70 7.00
CA GLY A 169 8.25 0.21 5.64
C GLY A 169 7.87 -1.26 5.45
N TYR A 170 8.53 -1.95 4.53
CA TYR A 170 8.27 -3.38 4.25
C TYR A 170 8.45 -4.25 5.50
N PRO A 171 7.57 -5.25 5.73
CA PRO A 171 7.79 -6.24 6.78
C PRO A 171 9.07 -7.06 6.50
N GLN A 172 9.67 -7.63 7.55
CA GLN A 172 10.85 -8.49 7.42
C GLN A 172 10.56 -9.85 6.74
N SER A 173 9.29 -10.21 6.62
CA SER A 173 8.84 -11.41 5.90
C SER A 173 7.40 -11.24 5.45
N SER A 174 7.06 -11.81 4.30
CA SER A 174 5.70 -11.83 3.75
C SER A 174 4.70 -12.68 4.51
N GLY A 175 5.16 -13.68 5.28
CA GLY A 175 4.29 -14.73 5.80
C GLY A 175 3.73 -15.67 4.72
N GLU A 176 3.92 -15.37 3.43
CA GLU A 176 3.44 -16.13 2.27
C GLU A 176 4.58 -16.36 1.27
N ALA A 177 4.79 -17.61 0.85
CA ALA A 177 5.81 -17.95 -0.14
C ALA A 177 5.27 -17.76 -1.57
N TYR A 178 6.14 -17.28 -2.48
CA TYR A 178 5.84 -17.31 -3.91
C TYR A 178 5.78 -18.75 -4.42
N ASP A 179 4.63 -19.17 -4.97
CA ASP A 179 4.38 -20.51 -5.52
C ASP A 179 3.98 -20.50 -7.01
N GLY A 180 4.16 -19.36 -7.69
CA GLY A 180 3.76 -19.16 -9.08
C GLY A 180 2.39 -18.49 -9.24
N GLN A 181 1.89 -17.83 -8.18
CA GLN A 181 0.70 -16.99 -8.25
C GLN A 181 0.84 -15.89 -9.32
N LYS A 182 -0.29 -15.47 -9.88
CA LYS A 182 -0.38 -14.45 -10.94
C LYS A 182 -1.16 -13.24 -10.45
N ASP A 183 -1.03 -12.15 -11.18
CA ASP A 183 -1.85 -10.96 -10.97
C ASP A 183 -3.33 -11.21 -11.30
N VAL A 184 -4.20 -10.50 -10.57
CA VAL A 184 -5.66 -10.56 -10.70
C VAL A 184 -6.18 -9.18 -11.11
N LYS A 185 -7.06 -9.14 -12.11
CA LYS A 185 -7.70 -7.90 -12.54
C LYS A 185 -8.78 -7.50 -11.54
N PHE A 186 -8.77 -6.25 -11.14
CA PHE A 186 -9.81 -5.65 -10.31
C PHE A 186 -10.94 -5.11 -11.21
N ASP A 187 -12.17 -5.50 -10.90
CA ASP A 187 -13.33 -5.27 -11.79
C ASP A 187 -13.90 -3.84 -11.69
N ASP A 188 -13.72 -3.14 -10.57
CA ASP A 188 -14.24 -1.78 -10.35
C ASP A 188 -13.17 -0.71 -10.61
N ASN A 189 -12.90 -0.42 -11.88
CA ASN A 189 -11.86 0.52 -12.32
C ASN A 189 -12.36 1.96 -12.57
N LYS A 190 -13.38 2.42 -11.83
CA LYS A 190 -14.14 3.66 -12.11
C LYS A 190 -13.31 4.95 -12.24
N TYR A 191 -12.08 5.01 -11.72
CA TYR A 191 -11.22 6.21 -11.77
C TYR A 191 -10.12 6.20 -12.82
N ILE A 192 -9.98 5.13 -13.63
CA ILE A 192 -8.96 5.07 -14.68
C ILE A 192 -9.61 5.24 -16.04
N ALA A 193 -9.49 6.45 -16.59
CA ALA A 193 -9.97 6.77 -17.92
C ALA A 193 -9.19 5.98 -18.98
N GLN A 194 -9.84 4.96 -19.54
CA GLN A 194 -9.29 4.09 -20.61
C GLN A 194 -9.02 4.85 -21.93
N GLY A 195 -9.46 6.11 -22.03
CA GLY A 195 -9.31 6.93 -23.23
C GLY A 195 -7.87 7.39 -23.53
N GLN A 196 -6.93 7.24 -22.59
CA GLN A 196 -5.52 7.62 -22.79
C GLN A 196 -4.63 6.48 -23.29
N CYS A 197 -5.24 5.39 -23.78
CA CYS A 197 -4.52 4.17 -24.17
C CYS A 197 -4.01 4.13 -25.61
N ASN A 198 -4.04 5.27 -26.30
CA ASN A 198 -3.37 5.45 -27.58
C ASN A 198 -2.24 6.46 -27.38
N PRO A 199 -0.98 6.10 -27.70
CA PRO A 199 0.15 7.02 -27.60
C PRO A 199 0.05 8.23 -28.54
#